data_AF-A0A926THZ3-F1
#
_entry.id   AF-A0A926THZ3-F1
#
_cell.length_a   1.000
_cell.length_b   1.000
_cell.length_c   1.000
_cell.angle_alpha   90.00
_cell.angle_beta   90.00
_cell.angle_gamma   90.00
#
_symmetry.space_group_name_H-M   'P 1'
#
loop_
_entity.id
_entity.type
_entity.pdbx_description
1 polymer ?
#
loop_
_entity_poly.entity_id
_entity_poly.type
_entity_poly.pdbx_seq_one_letter_code
_entity_poly.pdbx_strand_id
1 'polypeptide(L)'
;MKRLLLLGLFLVGFWWAISNYTGLATQGTYKSIVLDFREDVGAAQIEQQVQTIAKQFKVTPRYNSEFSFADHVFVVQGDRKLLESLKRSDVRKYTEFIEPDYIYSAFFAPNDPDYSKQWNLRSINVESAWEDTKGSGVTVAVIDTGISQVPDLKDTQFVKGYDFVNDREDATDDNGHGTHVAGTVAQSTNNSFGVAGIAYEASLMPLKVLSAGGGGTVADIAEAIRFAADNNAQVINMSLGGGGESQLMKEAIDYAHSKGVVVIAAAGNTNDNSASYPARYAHVIGVSALGPSGSKASYSNFGAGVDISAPGGETGGTDPAGGVLQNTIDPETGESIFEAYQGTSMAAPHVAGVAALVRAAGIESPDEIEDVLKQSALQVKDDSLNHYGAGKLDAAAAVKLAVRGQITFRDFFRWLRDNGYLNPRFWLDGGVIALWPKVLMVLGSYLLAWFLRNYFPFAWSGSLSLGLVMGSSGLFFLRGLYLFDAPQWPFRLMGSSIPELGTAVQGTTALNPLFASVLIPLGLLLLLLGHAQWKWFAVGTTLGVSACLVVSAVASPDVLWLGNDTIARAFLMANAVLCFLLARLAVKPEGRSI
;
A
#
# COMPACT_ATOMS: atom_id res chain seq x y z
N MET A 1 -26.73 -13.96 -35.22
CA MET A 1 -25.94 -15.20 -34.98
C MET A 1 -24.65 -14.97 -34.19
N LYS A 2 -23.75 -14.04 -34.56
CA LYS A 2 -22.49 -13.79 -33.80
C LYS A 2 -22.67 -13.46 -32.30
N ARG A 3 -23.70 -12.69 -31.93
CA ARG A 3 -23.99 -12.35 -30.51
C ARG A 3 -24.48 -13.54 -29.67
N LEU A 4 -25.27 -14.44 -30.27
CA LEU A 4 -25.72 -15.69 -29.63
C LEU A 4 -24.56 -16.69 -29.49
N LEU A 5 -23.64 -16.70 -30.45
CA LEU A 5 -22.46 -17.56 -30.44
C LEU A 5 -21.42 -17.09 -29.40
N LEU A 6 -21.25 -15.77 -29.23
CA LEU A 6 -20.45 -15.18 -28.15
C LEU A 6 -21.07 -15.39 -26.77
N LEU A 7 -22.40 -15.28 -26.65
CA LEU A 7 -23.10 -15.58 -25.40
C LEU A 7 -23.00 -17.08 -25.06
N GLY A 8 -23.09 -17.96 -26.06
CA GLY A 8 -22.90 -19.40 -25.90
C GLY A 8 -21.48 -19.76 -25.47
N LEU A 9 -20.46 -19.18 -26.11
CA LEU A 9 -19.06 -19.36 -25.73
C LEU A 9 -18.76 -18.80 -24.33
N PHE A 10 -19.35 -17.67 -23.97
CA PHE A 10 -19.23 -17.10 -22.64
C PHE A 10 -19.91 -17.98 -21.58
N LEU A 11 -21.11 -18.50 -21.85
CA LEU A 11 -21.82 -19.38 -20.91
C LEU A 11 -21.12 -20.74 -20.77
N VAL A 12 -20.53 -21.27 -21.84
CA VAL A 12 -19.71 -22.49 -21.79
C VAL A 12 -18.40 -22.24 -21.04
N GLY A 13 -17.74 -21.11 -21.27
CA GLY A 13 -16.54 -20.71 -20.51
C GLY A 13 -16.83 -20.43 -19.04
N PHE A 14 -17.98 -19.83 -18.73
CA PHE A 14 -18.45 -19.56 -17.38
C PHE A 14 -18.87 -20.85 -16.66
N TRP A 15 -19.56 -21.76 -17.36
CA TRP A 15 -19.90 -23.08 -16.82
C TRP A 15 -18.66 -23.93 -16.58
N TRP A 16 -17.69 -23.93 -17.50
CA TRP A 16 -16.40 -24.60 -17.33
C TRP A 16 -15.58 -23.99 -16.19
N ALA A 17 -15.59 -22.65 -16.05
CA ALA A 17 -14.96 -21.96 -14.94
C ALA A 17 -15.60 -22.33 -13.59
N ILE A 18 -16.93 -22.41 -13.50
CA ILE A 18 -17.65 -22.77 -12.26
C ILE A 18 -17.52 -24.26 -11.94
N SER A 19 -17.60 -25.14 -12.94
CA SER A 19 -17.53 -26.59 -12.73
C SER A 19 -16.11 -27.10 -12.41
N ASN A 20 -15.07 -26.35 -12.80
CA ASN A 20 -13.69 -26.57 -12.35
C ASN A 20 -13.28 -25.75 -11.11
N TYR A 21 -14.17 -24.89 -10.58
CA TYR A 21 -13.89 -24.12 -9.36
C TYR A 21 -14.31 -24.91 -8.12
N THR A 22 -13.37 -25.67 -7.55
CA THR A 22 -13.55 -26.20 -6.20
C THR A 22 -13.16 -25.14 -5.16
N GLY A 23 -14.12 -24.34 -4.73
CA GLY A 23 -14.06 -23.60 -3.47
C GLY A 23 -14.31 -22.09 -3.59
N LEU A 24 -15.19 -21.57 -2.73
CA LEU A 24 -15.12 -20.24 -2.08
C LEU A 24 -16.38 -19.98 -1.21
N ALA A 25 -16.57 -20.86 -0.22
CA ALA A 25 -16.69 -20.36 1.14
C ALA A 25 -15.33 -20.72 1.75
N THR A 26 -14.61 -19.78 2.37
CA THR A 26 -13.35 -20.07 3.06
C THR A 26 -13.62 -21.08 4.18
N GLN A 27 -13.52 -22.37 3.85
CA GLN A 27 -13.45 -23.44 4.83
C GLN A 27 -12.01 -23.41 5.34
N GLY A 28 -11.76 -22.63 6.39
CA GLY A 28 -10.46 -22.66 7.05
C GLY A 28 -10.07 -24.10 7.39
N THR A 29 -8.78 -24.42 7.33
CA THR A 29 -8.33 -25.75 7.75
C THR A 29 -8.37 -25.86 9.26
N TYR A 30 -8.89 -26.96 9.77
CA TYR A 30 -8.88 -27.29 11.19
C TYR A 30 -8.59 -28.78 11.37
N LYS A 31 -7.95 -29.12 12.49
CA LYS A 31 -7.71 -30.52 12.92
C LYS A 31 -8.42 -30.84 14.24
N SER A 32 -9.05 -29.82 14.82
CA SER A 32 -9.72 -29.85 16.12
C SER A 32 -11.05 -29.11 16.06
N ILE A 33 -11.91 -29.40 17.02
CA ILE A 33 -13.24 -28.84 17.20
C ILE A 33 -13.26 -28.21 18.59
N VAL A 34 -13.73 -26.98 18.68
CA VAL A 34 -13.98 -26.27 19.94
C VAL A 34 -15.38 -26.60 20.43
N LEU A 35 -15.47 -26.93 21.71
CA LEU A 35 -16.70 -27.20 22.46
C LEU A 35 -16.77 -26.22 23.62
N ASP A 36 -17.67 -25.27 23.51
CA ASP A 36 -17.91 -24.27 24.54
C ASP A 36 -19.20 -24.61 25.30
N PHE A 37 -19.10 -24.93 26.58
CA PHE A 37 -20.25 -25.33 27.40
C PHE A 37 -20.92 -24.11 28.02
N ARG A 38 -22.25 -24.10 28.07
CA ARG A 38 -22.97 -22.95 28.62
C ARG A 38 -22.66 -22.78 30.10
N GLU A 39 -22.47 -21.53 30.51
CA GLU A 39 -22.17 -21.12 31.90
C GLU A 39 -23.25 -21.52 32.92
N ASP A 40 -24.49 -21.76 32.47
CA ASP A 40 -25.59 -22.21 33.34
C ASP A 40 -25.58 -23.72 33.63
N VAL A 41 -24.68 -24.49 33.02
CA VAL A 41 -24.55 -25.94 33.20
C VAL A 41 -23.56 -26.24 34.33
N GLY A 42 -24.02 -26.96 35.37
CA GLY A 42 -23.16 -27.29 36.51
C GLY A 42 -22.00 -28.23 36.13
N ALA A 43 -20.84 -28.06 36.80
CA ALA A 43 -19.60 -28.79 36.52
C ALA A 43 -19.75 -30.33 36.46
N ALA A 44 -20.58 -30.93 37.33
CA ALA A 44 -20.84 -32.37 37.32
C ALA A 44 -21.58 -32.83 36.05
N GLN A 45 -22.46 -31.99 35.49
CA GLN A 45 -23.14 -32.27 34.23
C GLN A 45 -22.19 -32.09 33.04
N ILE A 46 -21.32 -31.08 33.06
CA ILE A 46 -20.27 -30.88 32.05
C ILE A 46 -19.36 -32.11 32.01
N GLU A 47 -18.88 -32.59 33.16
CA GLU A 47 -18.02 -33.78 33.24
C GLU A 47 -18.72 -35.03 32.69
N GLN A 48 -20.02 -35.20 32.99
CA GLN A 48 -20.83 -36.29 32.42
C GLN A 48 -20.91 -36.18 30.88
N GLN A 49 -21.14 -34.98 30.33
CA GLN A 49 -21.19 -34.78 28.88
C GLN A 49 -19.83 -35.01 28.22
N VAL A 50 -18.74 -34.57 28.84
CA VAL A 50 -17.36 -34.82 28.37
C VAL A 50 -17.08 -36.33 28.31
N GLN A 51 -17.48 -37.09 29.34
CA GLN A 51 -17.36 -38.55 29.33
C GLN A 51 -18.25 -39.22 28.27
N THR A 52 -19.46 -38.71 28.05
CA THR A 52 -20.35 -39.19 26.99
C THR A 52 -19.76 -38.93 25.61
N ILE A 53 -19.21 -37.74 25.35
CA ILE A 53 -18.52 -37.41 24.10
C ILE A 53 -17.35 -38.38 23.88
N ALA A 54 -16.56 -38.61 24.93
CA ALA A 54 -15.40 -39.49 24.85
C ALA A 54 -15.77 -40.95 24.50
N LYS A 55 -16.84 -41.47 25.13
CA LYS A 55 -17.33 -42.84 24.88
C LYS A 55 -18.05 -42.98 23.54
N GLN A 56 -18.93 -42.05 23.21
CA GLN A 56 -19.80 -42.12 22.03
C GLN A 56 -19.02 -41.87 20.73
N PHE A 57 -18.10 -40.91 20.74
CA PHE A 57 -17.35 -40.51 19.55
C PHE A 57 -15.90 -41.02 19.52
N LYS A 58 -15.46 -41.74 20.57
CA LYS A 58 -14.10 -42.29 20.71
C LYS A 58 -13.01 -41.23 20.56
N VAL A 59 -13.24 -40.08 21.18
CA VAL A 59 -12.31 -38.94 21.20
C VAL A 59 -11.96 -38.55 22.63
N THR A 60 -10.96 -37.71 22.82
CA THR A 60 -10.56 -37.25 24.15
C THR A 60 -10.74 -35.74 24.24
N PRO A 61 -11.87 -35.24 24.76
CA PRO A 61 -12.02 -33.82 25.04
C PRO A 61 -11.05 -33.42 26.15
N ARG A 62 -10.35 -32.30 25.93
CA ARG A 62 -9.44 -31.70 26.90
C ARG A 62 -9.65 -30.21 26.93
N TYR A 63 -9.33 -29.55 28.05
CA TYR A 63 -9.28 -28.10 28.08
C TYR A 63 -8.26 -27.57 27.07
N ASN A 64 -8.55 -26.42 26.46
CA ASN A 64 -7.59 -25.77 25.55
C ASN A 64 -6.35 -25.26 26.30
N SER A 65 -6.56 -24.61 27.45
CA SER A 65 -5.51 -24.06 28.31
C SER A 65 -5.97 -24.02 29.77
N GLU A 66 -5.09 -23.63 30.69
CA GLU A 66 -5.43 -23.43 32.11
C GLU A 66 -6.51 -22.37 32.34
N PHE A 67 -6.61 -21.38 31.45
CA PHE A 67 -7.62 -20.31 31.49
C PHE A 67 -9.00 -20.79 31.04
N SER A 68 -9.05 -21.85 30.23
CA SER A 68 -10.29 -22.42 29.70
C SER A 68 -11.13 -23.16 30.74
N PHE A 69 -10.64 -23.30 31.97
CA PHE A 69 -11.39 -23.91 33.06
C PHE A 69 -12.55 -23.04 33.52
N ALA A 70 -12.34 -21.71 33.56
CA ALA A 70 -13.36 -20.75 34.00
C ALA A 70 -14.51 -20.66 32.99
N ASP A 71 -14.18 -20.70 31.70
CA ASP A 71 -15.14 -20.53 30.58
C ASP A 71 -15.59 -21.87 29.99
N HIS A 72 -15.28 -23.00 30.65
CA HIS A 72 -15.67 -24.34 30.23
C HIS A 72 -15.37 -24.72 28.77
N VAL A 73 -14.25 -24.25 28.21
CA VAL A 73 -13.87 -24.46 26.81
C VAL A 73 -13.00 -25.71 26.64
N PHE A 74 -13.49 -26.66 25.83
CA PHE A 74 -12.81 -27.90 25.49
C PHE A 74 -12.46 -27.96 24.00
N VAL A 75 -11.42 -28.75 23.70
CA VAL A 75 -10.95 -29.03 22.35
C VAL A 75 -10.90 -30.55 22.13
N VAL A 76 -11.40 -30.98 20.97
CA VAL A 76 -11.41 -32.37 20.53
C VAL A 76 -10.76 -32.48 19.15
N GLN A 77 -9.84 -33.42 18.95
CA GLN A 77 -9.32 -33.70 17.60
C GLN A 77 -10.41 -34.35 16.74
N GLY A 78 -10.61 -33.83 15.52
CA GLY A 78 -11.68 -34.32 14.66
C GLY A 78 -11.84 -33.57 13.34
N ASP A 79 -12.55 -34.22 12.43
CA ASP A 79 -12.82 -33.71 11.09
C ASP A 79 -14.25 -33.16 10.97
N ARG A 80 -14.65 -32.82 9.74
CA ARG A 80 -15.99 -32.33 9.43
C ARG A 80 -17.11 -33.32 9.75
N LYS A 81 -16.87 -34.62 9.66
CA LYS A 81 -17.88 -35.63 9.99
C LYS A 81 -18.15 -35.65 11.48
N LEU A 82 -17.09 -35.56 12.30
CA LEU A 82 -17.24 -35.47 13.74
C LEU A 82 -17.96 -34.19 14.15
N LEU A 83 -17.60 -33.04 13.56
CA LEU A 83 -18.25 -31.76 13.83
C LEU A 83 -19.76 -31.81 13.61
N GLU A 84 -20.20 -32.33 12.45
CA GLU A 84 -21.63 -32.48 12.14
C GLU A 84 -22.33 -33.46 13.09
N SER A 85 -21.63 -34.50 13.52
CA SER A 85 -22.16 -35.49 14.46
C SER A 85 -22.33 -34.91 15.87
N LEU A 86 -21.38 -34.10 16.33
CA LEU A 86 -21.45 -33.39 17.61
C LEU A 86 -22.58 -32.36 17.61
N LYS A 87 -22.73 -31.59 16.53
CA LYS A 87 -23.82 -30.61 16.36
C LYS A 87 -25.22 -31.22 16.41
N ARG A 88 -25.37 -32.48 15.99
CA ARG A 88 -26.65 -33.22 15.99
C ARG A 88 -26.89 -34.03 17.26
N SER A 89 -25.89 -34.13 18.13
CA SER A 89 -25.99 -34.88 19.39
C SER A 89 -26.66 -34.06 20.49
N ASP A 90 -27.09 -34.73 21.57
CA ASP A 90 -27.69 -34.08 22.73
C ASP A 90 -26.74 -33.10 23.44
N VAL A 91 -25.43 -33.24 23.23
CA VAL A 91 -24.39 -32.31 23.71
C VAL A 91 -24.66 -30.87 23.24
N ARG A 92 -25.33 -30.69 22.10
CA ARG A 92 -25.70 -29.36 21.59
C ARG A 92 -26.58 -28.57 22.57
N LYS A 93 -27.35 -29.24 23.43
CA LYS A 93 -28.21 -28.60 24.44
C LYS A 93 -27.42 -28.03 25.62
N TYR A 94 -26.19 -28.51 25.81
CA TYR A 94 -25.30 -28.13 26.91
C TYR A 94 -24.17 -27.20 26.46
N THR A 95 -24.05 -26.96 25.15
CA THR A 95 -22.98 -26.15 24.56
C THR A 95 -23.53 -24.86 23.96
N GLU A 96 -22.83 -23.76 24.19
CA GLU A 96 -23.10 -22.48 23.54
C GLU A 96 -22.68 -22.56 22.07
N PHE A 97 -21.47 -23.09 21.82
CA PHE A 97 -20.91 -23.28 20.49
C PHE A 97 -20.24 -24.64 20.31
N ILE A 98 -20.38 -25.20 19.11
CA ILE A 98 -19.64 -26.37 18.63
C ILE A 98 -19.10 -25.98 17.25
N GLU A 99 -17.82 -25.65 17.17
CA GLU A 99 -17.26 -25.00 15.97
C GLU A 99 -15.89 -25.56 15.58
N PRO A 100 -15.50 -25.43 14.30
CA PRO A 100 -14.14 -25.72 13.88
C PRO A 100 -13.12 -24.87 14.65
N ASP A 101 -12.08 -25.51 15.16
CA ASP A 101 -10.90 -24.83 15.70
C ASP A 101 -10.00 -24.40 14.54
N TYR A 102 -10.37 -23.31 13.88
CA TYR A 102 -9.67 -22.84 12.69
C TYR A 102 -8.23 -22.44 13.01
N ILE A 103 -7.30 -22.91 12.18
CA ILE A 103 -5.91 -22.49 12.27
C ILE A 103 -5.80 -21.09 11.66
N TYR A 104 -5.52 -20.11 12.49
CA TYR A 104 -5.15 -18.77 12.06
C TYR A 104 -3.64 -18.75 11.77
N SER A 105 -3.25 -18.25 10.60
CA SER A 105 -1.86 -18.00 10.24
C SER A 105 -1.58 -16.51 10.33
N ALA A 106 -0.35 -16.13 10.68
CA ALA A 106 0.10 -14.75 10.60
C ALA A 106 -0.01 -14.26 9.13
N PHE A 107 -0.30 -12.97 8.96
CA PHE A 107 -0.25 -12.30 7.66
C PHE A 107 1.13 -12.50 7.01
N PHE A 108 1.18 -12.50 5.66
CA PHE A 108 2.32 -12.86 4.81
C PHE A 108 3.67 -12.58 5.49
N ALA A 109 4.32 -13.63 5.96
CA ALA A 109 5.70 -13.61 6.42
C ALA A 109 6.48 -14.55 5.48
N PRO A 110 7.66 -14.15 5.01
CA PRO A 110 8.51 -15.01 4.20
C PRO A 110 8.79 -16.35 4.91
N ASN A 111 8.97 -17.42 4.13
CA ASN A 111 9.21 -18.76 4.66
C ASN A 111 10.68 -19.00 5.09
N ASP A 112 11.51 -17.96 5.03
CA ASP A 112 12.94 -17.96 5.30
C ASP A 112 13.19 -18.10 6.83
N PRO A 113 13.95 -19.11 7.30
CA PRO A 113 14.05 -19.47 8.72
C PRO A 113 14.52 -18.35 9.64
N ASP A 114 15.42 -17.47 9.16
CA ASP A 114 16.00 -16.38 9.94
C ASP A 114 15.29 -15.04 9.74
N TYR A 115 14.20 -14.98 8.96
CA TYR A 115 13.40 -13.75 8.77
C TYR A 115 12.93 -13.14 10.10
N SER A 116 12.62 -13.99 11.08
CA SER A 116 12.20 -13.55 12.43
C SER A 116 13.26 -12.72 13.17
N LYS A 117 14.53 -12.81 12.76
CA LYS A 117 15.66 -12.05 13.31
C LYS A 117 15.87 -10.71 12.60
N GLN A 118 15.28 -10.50 11.42
CA GLN A 118 15.39 -9.27 10.63
C GLN A 118 14.37 -8.22 11.09
N TRP A 119 14.58 -7.68 12.29
CA TRP A 119 13.76 -6.60 12.85
C TRP A 119 13.67 -5.38 11.91
N ASN A 120 14.73 -5.15 11.13
CA ASN A 120 14.89 -4.04 10.20
C ASN A 120 13.80 -4.04 9.11
N LEU A 121 13.43 -5.21 8.59
CA LEU A 121 12.41 -5.35 7.54
C LEU A 121 11.01 -5.03 8.06
N ARG A 122 10.69 -5.51 9.27
CA ARG A 122 9.42 -5.21 9.95
C ARG A 122 9.30 -3.74 10.30
N SER A 123 10.41 -3.10 10.69
CA SER A 123 10.43 -1.70 11.12
C SER A 123 10.07 -0.72 10.00
N ILE A 124 10.20 -1.13 8.73
CA ILE A 124 9.84 -0.35 7.55
C ILE A 124 8.52 -0.84 6.90
N ASN A 125 7.75 -1.72 7.57
CA ASN A 125 6.49 -2.27 7.07
C ASN A 125 6.59 -2.95 5.69
N VAL A 126 7.69 -3.63 5.38
CA VAL A 126 7.93 -4.18 4.03
C VAL A 126 6.93 -5.26 3.63
N GLU A 127 6.38 -6.04 4.56
CA GLU A 127 5.45 -7.13 4.23
C GLU A 127 4.19 -6.63 3.52
N SER A 128 3.69 -5.46 3.92
CA SER A 128 2.53 -4.84 3.28
C SER A 128 2.88 -4.31 1.88
N ALA A 129 4.12 -3.86 1.66
CA ALA A 129 4.58 -3.44 0.34
C ALA A 129 4.63 -4.64 -0.64
N TRP A 130 5.04 -5.81 -0.16
CA TRP A 130 5.11 -7.04 -0.95
C TRP A 130 3.76 -7.53 -1.44
N GLU A 131 2.64 -7.15 -0.84
CA GLU A 131 1.32 -7.44 -1.41
C GLU A 131 1.15 -6.83 -2.82
N ASP A 132 1.81 -5.68 -3.07
CA ASP A 132 1.66 -4.91 -4.30
C ASP A 132 2.80 -5.12 -5.30
N THR A 133 4.05 -5.07 -4.83
CA THR A 133 5.26 -5.19 -5.66
C THR A 133 6.45 -5.72 -4.88
N LYS A 134 7.35 -6.41 -5.57
CA LYS A 134 8.58 -7.01 -5.01
C LYS A 134 9.85 -6.50 -5.72
N GLY A 135 9.71 -5.50 -6.60
CA GLY A 135 10.84 -4.88 -7.31
C GLY A 135 11.11 -5.44 -8.71
N SER A 136 10.24 -6.29 -9.26
CA SER A 136 10.43 -6.89 -10.59
C SER A 136 10.67 -5.84 -11.69
N GLY A 137 11.64 -6.11 -12.55
CA GLY A 137 11.99 -5.26 -13.69
C GLY A 137 12.85 -4.05 -13.35
N VAL A 138 13.27 -3.90 -12.09
CA VAL A 138 14.18 -2.84 -11.64
C VAL A 138 15.56 -3.42 -11.39
N THR A 139 16.58 -2.73 -11.89
CA THR A 139 18.00 -3.00 -11.65
C THR A 139 18.56 -2.00 -10.65
N VAL A 140 19.15 -2.52 -9.58
CA VAL A 140 19.84 -1.74 -8.54
C VAL A 140 21.34 -1.96 -8.66
N ALA A 141 22.08 -0.90 -8.95
CA ALA A 141 23.53 -0.92 -8.92
C ALA A 141 24.04 -0.72 -7.49
N VAL A 142 24.88 -1.65 -7.06
CA VAL A 142 25.54 -1.61 -5.75
C VAL A 142 27.00 -1.25 -6.00
N ILE A 143 27.35 -0.01 -5.70
CA ILE A 143 28.70 0.54 -5.83
C ILE A 143 29.40 0.35 -4.48
N ASP A 144 30.21 -0.71 -4.37
CA ASP A 144 30.75 -1.19 -3.09
C ASP A 144 32.03 -2.05 -3.26
N THR A 145 32.29 -3.04 -2.39
CA THR A 145 33.42 -3.99 -2.46
C THR A 145 33.21 -5.14 -3.45
N GLY A 146 32.11 -5.13 -4.21
CA GLY A 146 31.70 -6.23 -5.09
C GLY A 146 30.50 -7.00 -4.52
N ILE A 147 30.05 -8.03 -5.24
CA ILE A 147 29.02 -8.95 -4.74
C ILE A 147 29.43 -10.39 -5.03
N SER A 148 29.45 -11.23 -4.00
CA SER A 148 29.67 -12.67 -4.12
C SER A 148 28.33 -13.42 -4.14
N GLN A 149 28.21 -14.40 -5.05
CA GLN A 149 27.01 -15.22 -5.16
C GLN A 149 26.95 -16.27 -4.04
N VAL A 150 26.58 -15.82 -2.84
CA VAL A 150 26.34 -16.68 -1.66
C VAL A 150 25.08 -17.53 -1.84
N PRO A 151 24.88 -18.62 -1.07
CA PRO A 151 23.73 -19.51 -1.21
C PRO A 151 22.37 -18.80 -1.18
N ASP A 152 22.24 -17.76 -0.37
CA ASP A 152 20.99 -17.00 -0.23
C ASP A 152 20.81 -15.87 -1.27
N LEU A 153 21.75 -15.72 -2.20
CA LEU A 153 21.63 -14.91 -3.42
C LEU A 153 21.47 -15.77 -4.68
N LYS A 154 21.21 -17.08 -4.52
CA LYS A 154 21.12 -18.03 -5.63
C LYS A 154 19.99 -17.70 -6.61
N ASP A 155 18.85 -17.24 -6.11
CA ASP A 155 17.67 -16.92 -6.94
C ASP A 155 17.64 -15.44 -7.36
N THR A 156 18.54 -14.62 -6.80
CA THR A 156 18.71 -13.21 -7.16
C THR A 156 19.29 -13.09 -8.57
N GLN A 157 18.70 -12.20 -9.38
CA GLN A 157 19.19 -11.96 -10.73
C GLN A 157 20.34 -10.96 -10.73
N PHE A 158 21.43 -11.30 -11.40
CA PHE A 158 22.56 -10.39 -11.60
C PHE A 158 22.62 -9.95 -13.06
N VAL A 159 22.82 -8.65 -13.27
CA VAL A 159 23.18 -8.09 -14.58
C VAL A 159 24.69 -7.87 -14.64
N LYS A 160 25.19 -7.47 -15.83
CA LYS A 160 26.62 -7.23 -16.04
C LYS A 160 27.14 -6.18 -15.06
N GLY A 161 28.14 -6.59 -14.27
CA GLY A 161 28.90 -5.72 -13.37
C GLY A 161 30.29 -5.37 -13.90
N TYR A 162 31.08 -4.69 -13.06
CA TYR A 162 32.48 -4.36 -13.35
C TYR A 162 33.27 -4.10 -12.06
N ASP A 163 34.53 -4.50 -12.06
CA ASP A 163 35.52 -4.24 -11.01
C ASP A 163 36.48 -3.15 -11.49
N PHE A 164 36.26 -1.93 -10.98
CA PHE A 164 37.06 -0.75 -11.27
C PHE A 164 38.36 -0.73 -10.45
N VAL A 165 38.49 -1.56 -9.42
CA VAL A 165 39.72 -1.66 -8.63
C VAL A 165 40.79 -2.46 -9.39
N ASN A 166 40.36 -3.50 -10.11
CA ASN A 166 41.25 -4.42 -10.83
C ASN A 166 41.04 -4.43 -12.36
N ASP A 167 40.22 -3.52 -12.89
CA ASP A 167 39.92 -3.36 -14.32
C ASP A 167 39.45 -4.65 -15.03
N ARG A 168 38.42 -5.31 -14.49
CA ARG A 168 37.88 -6.57 -15.02
C ARG A 168 36.37 -6.68 -14.88
N GLU A 169 35.74 -7.56 -15.67
CA GLU A 169 34.27 -7.76 -15.61
C GLU A 169 33.79 -8.49 -14.35
N ASP A 170 34.69 -9.23 -13.69
CA ASP A 170 34.38 -9.97 -12.46
C ASP A 170 34.45 -9.07 -11.23
N ALA A 171 33.28 -8.67 -10.73
CA ALA A 171 33.08 -7.84 -9.55
C ALA A 171 32.74 -8.66 -8.29
N THR A 172 33.34 -9.84 -8.15
CA THR A 172 33.23 -10.68 -6.96
C THR A 172 33.74 -9.93 -5.71
N ASP A 173 33.03 -10.10 -4.60
CA ASP A 173 33.37 -9.48 -3.32
C ASP A 173 34.52 -10.23 -2.63
N ASP A 174 35.42 -9.48 -2.02
CA ASP A 174 36.57 -9.97 -1.26
C ASP A 174 36.66 -9.32 0.15
N ASN A 175 35.59 -8.64 0.57
CA ASN A 175 35.49 -7.98 1.87
C ASN A 175 34.23 -8.39 2.66
N GLY A 176 33.12 -8.68 1.97
CA GLY A 176 31.83 -9.03 2.60
C GLY A 176 30.89 -7.84 2.79
N HIS A 177 31.38 -6.60 2.79
CA HIS A 177 30.52 -5.43 2.93
C HIS A 177 29.52 -5.30 1.76
N GLY A 178 29.99 -5.37 0.52
CA GLY A 178 29.15 -5.23 -0.67
C GLY A 178 28.12 -6.36 -0.82
N THR A 179 28.48 -7.60 -0.49
CA THR A 179 27.53 -8.74 -0.49
C THR A 179 26.44 -8.55 0.56
N HIS A 180 26.79 -8.05 1.75
CA HIS A 180 25.80 -7.75 2.80
C HIS A 180 24.85 -6.60 2.40
N VAL A 181 25.38 -5.56 1.76
CA VAL A 181 24.60 -4.43 1.23
C VAL A 181 23.63 -4.90 0.15
N ALA A 182 24.12 -5.70 -0.80
CA ALA A 182 23.34 -6.33 -1.86
C ALA A 182 22.21 -7.21 -1.33
N GLY A 183 22.48 -8.01 -0.29
CA GLY A 183 21.48 -8.81 0.40
C GLY A 183 20.33 -7.98 0.97
N THR A 184 20.64 -6.85 1.61
CA THR A 184 19.61 -5.92 2.11
C THR A 184 18.68 -5.43 1.01
N VAL A 185 19.22 -5.19 -0.19
CA VAL A 185 18.40 -4.80 -1.35
C VAL A 185 17.57 -5.98 -1.87
N ALA A 186 18.19 -7.11 -2.21
CA ALA A 186 17.54 -8.17 -2.99
C ALA A 186 18.01 -9.60 -2.66
N GLN A 187 18.23 -9.93 -1.37
CA GLN A 187 18.37 -11.31 -0.92
C GLN A 187 17.23 -12.18 -1.48
N SER A 188 17.53 -13.43 -1.86
CA SER A 188 16.50 -14.40 -2.23
C SER A 188 15.50 -14.51 -1.08
N THR A 189 14.20 -14.50 -1.38
CA THR A 189 13.16 -14.49 -0.35
C THR A 189 12.09 -15.50 -0.72
N ASN A 190 11.51 -16.17 0.26
CA ASN A 190 10.62 -17.33 0.11
C ASN A 190 11.30 -18.58 -0.46
N ASN A 191 12.61 -18.76 -0.23
CA ASN A 191 13.38 -19.91 -0.72
C ASN A 191 13.56 -21.02 0.35
N SER A 192 12.96 -20.85 1.53
CA SER A 192 13.10 -21.73 2.71
C SER A 192 14.53 -21.85 3.25
N PHE A 193 15.35 -20.82 3.01
CA PHE A 193 16.74 -20.73 3.44
C PHE A 193 17.03 -19.32 3.97
N GLY A 194 18.00 -19.20 4.88
CA GLY A 194 18.52 -17.91 5.32
C GLY A 194 17.47 -16.84 5.69
N VAL A 195 17.62 -15.68 5.06
CA VAL A 195 16.97 -14.40 5.38
C VAL A 195 16.32 -13.78 4.13
N ALA A 196 15.74 -12.59 4.24
CA ALA A 196 15.02 -11.93 3.15
C ALA A 196 15.63 -10.57 2.74
N GLY A 197 15.26 -10.13 1.53
CA GLY A 197 15.65 -8.86 0.92
C GLY A 197 14.43 -8.00 0.60
N ILE A 198 14.60 -6.69 0.49
CA ILE A 198 13.47 -5.75 0.37
C ILE A 198 12.80 -5.82 -1.00
N ALA A 199 13.59 -5.75 -2.07
CA ALA A 199 13.17 -5.82 -3.45
C ALA A 199 13.67 -7.13 -4.08
N TYR A 200 13.26 -8.26 -3.52
CA TYR A 200 13.78 -9.58 -3.84
C TYR A 200 13.47 -10.09 -5.28
N GLU A 201 12.67 -9.37 -6.06
CA GLU A 201 12.49 -9.62 -7.51
C GLU A 201 13.28 -8.63 -8.39
N ALA A 202 14.04 -7.70 -7.81
CA ALA A 202 14.92 -6.79 -8.53
C ALA A 202 16.20 -7.51 -9.00
N SER A 203 16.85 -6.96 -10.02
CA SER A 203 18.17 -7.40 -10.46
C SER A 203 19.27 -6.55 -9.81
N LEU A 204 20.41 -7.16 -9.51
CA LEU A 204 21.57 -6.47 -8.95
C LEU A 204 22.66 -6.26 -10.00
N MET A 205 23.26 -5.07 -10.02
CA MET A 205 24.45 -4.75 -10.81
C MET A 205 25.65 -4.57 -9.87
N PRO A 206 26.58 -5.55 -9.80
CA PRO A 206 27.73 -5.46 -8.91
C PRO A 206 28.79 -4.52 -9.49
N LEU A 207 29.08 -3.41 -8.81
CA LEU A 207 30.12 -2.47 -9.21
C LEU A 207 31.16 -2.34 -8.09
N LYS A 208 32.30 -3.02 -8.26
CA LYS A 208 33.37 -3.01 -7.27
C LYS A 208 34.25 -1.79 -7.46
N VAL A 209 34.24 -0.90 -6.47
CA VAL A 209 35.06 0.32 -6.40
C VAL A 209 35.86 0.41 -5.12
N LEU A 210 35.57 -0.45 -4.15
CA LEU A 210 36.31 -0.59 -2.90
C LEU A 210 37.15 -1.87 -2.95
N SER A 211 38.42 -1.73 -2.59
CA SER A 211 39.36 -2.85 -2.43
C SER A 211 38.99 -3.75 -1.23
N ALA A 212 39.69 -4.87 -1.06
CA ALA A 212 39.54 -5.76 0.10
C ALA A 212 39.72 -5.04 1.46
N GLY A 213 40.44 -3.91 1.48
CA GLY A 213 40.59 -3.05 2.67
C GLY A 213 39.46 -2.02 2.87
N GLY A 214 38.41 -2.04 2.04
CA GLY A 214 37.27 -1.11 2.11
C GLY A 214 37.55 0.30 1.58
N GLY A 215 38.73 0.56 1.02
CA GLY A 215 39.10 1.85 0.43
C GLY A 215 38.93 1.87 -1.09
N GLY A 216 38.51 3.00 -1.64
CA GLY A 216 38.37 3.25 -3.08
C GLY A 216 38.64 4.70 -3.46
N THR A 217 38.74 4.98 -4.76
CA THR A 217 39.07 6.33 -5.25
C THR A 217 37.86 7.05 -5.83
N VAL A 218 37.93 8.37 -5.85
CA VAL A 218 36.90 9.22 -6.46
C VAL A 218 36.73 8.93 -7.96
N ALA A 219 37.81 8.55 -8.66
CA ALA A 219 37.76 8.22 -10.08
C ALA A 219 36.92 6.96 -10.31
N ASP A 220 37.25 5.87 -9.60
CA ASP A 220 36.56 4.58 -9.73
C ASP A 220 35.07 4.71 -9.39
N ILE A 221 34.74 5.44 -8.32
CA ILE A 221 33.35 5.67 -7.91
C ILE A 221 32.61 6.48 -8.98
N ALA A 222 33.21 7.56 -9.50
CA ALA A 222 32.57 8.39 -10.52
C ALA A 222 32.36 7.62 -11.83
N GLU A 223 33.32 6.79 -12.26
CA GLU A 223 33.16 5.92 -13.43
C GLU A 223 32.10 4.85 -13.22
N ALA A 224 32.02 4.25 -12.03
CA ALA A 224 30.96 3.29 -11.69
C ALA A 224 29.56 3.92 -11.74
N ILE A 225 29.39 5.16 -11.27
CA ILE A 225 28.11 5.88 -11.36
C ILE A 225 27.71 6.05 -12.83
N ARG A 226 28.64 6.44 -13.70
CA ARG A 226 28.37 6.59 -15.14
C ARG A 226 28.07 5.25 -15.80
N PHE A 227 28.84 4.21 -15.47
CA PHE A 227 28.63 2.86 -15.95
C PHE A 227 27.23 2.35 -15.59
N ALA A 228 26.80 2.54 -14.33
CA ALA A 228 25.46 2.17 -13.89
C ALA A 228 24.37 2.85 -14.73
N ALA A 229 24.50 4.16 -14.92
CA ALA A 229 23.55 4.94 -15.71
C ALA A 229 23.49 4.52 -17.19
N ASP A 230 24.64 4.17 -17.78
CA ASP A 230 24.72 3.73 -19.18
C ASP A 230 24.31 2.27 -19.39
N ASN A 231 24.35 1.44 -18.33
CA ASN A 231 23.94 0.03 -18.36
C ASN A 231 22.54 -0.20 -17.77
N ASN A 232 21.67 0.82 -17.82
CA ASN A 232 20.26 0.75 -17.43
C ASN A 232 20.03 0.39 -15.96
N ALA A 233 20.90 0.79 -15.04
CA ALA A 233 20.54 0.81 -13.63
C ALA A 233 19.47 1.88 -13.39
N GLN A 234 18.47 1.56 -12.58
CA GLN A 234 17.41 2.50 -12.21
C GLN A 234 17.64 3.12 -10.83
N VAL A 235 18.37 2.42 -9.97
CA VAL A 235 18.73 2.86 -8.63
C VAL A 235 20.23 2.58 -8.43
N ILE A 236 20.95 3.52 -7.85
CA ILE A 236 22.33 3.39 -7.41
C ILE A 236 22.36 3.48 -5.89
N ASN A 237 22.93 2.47 -5.24
CA ASN A 237 23.25 2.48 -3.83
C ASN A 237 24.76 2.65 -3.61
N MET A 238 25.14 3.66 -2.85
CA MET A 238 26.50 3.93 -2.42
C MET A 238 26.59 3.86 -0.89
N SER A 239 26.85 2.66 -0.37
CA SER A 239 27.06 2.41 1.08
C SER A 239 28.48 2.79 1.53
N LEU A 240 28.97 3.91 1.02
CA LEU A 240 30.33 4.41 1.19
C LEU A 240 30.33 5.92 1.44
N GLY A 241 31.43 6.45 1.97
CA GLY A 241 31.58 7.88 2.20
C GLY A 241 32.86 8.23 2.95
N GLY A 242 32.99 9.50 3.31
CA GLY A 242 34.12 10.03 4.08
C GLY A 242 35.15 10.81 3.25
N GLY A 243 34.91 10.97 1.95
CA GLY A 243 35.71 11.83 1.08
C GLY A 243 35.33 13.32 1.17
N GLY A 244 36.17 14.17 0.57
CA GLY A 244 35.88 15.59 0.35
C GLY A 244 35.00 15.84 -0.89
N GLU A 245 34.63 17.10 -1.09
CA GLU A 245 33.94 17.52 -2.31
C GLU A 245 34.83 17.31 -3.54
N SER A 246 34.23 16.85 -4.64
CA SER A 246 34.86 16.55 -5.91
C SER A 246 33.93 16.93 -7.04
N GLN A 247 34.43 17.76 -7.95
CA GLN A 247 33.71 18.15 -9.15
C GLN A 247 33.39 16.95 -10.05
N LEU A 248 34.33 15.98 -10.18
CA LEU A 248 34.13 14.78 -10.97
C LEU A 248 32.98 13.92 -10.43
N MET A 249 32.90 13.78 -9.10
CA MET A 249 31.83 13.03 -8.44
C MET A 249 30.47 13.69 -8.68
N LYS A 250 30.42 15.02 -8.52
CA LYS A 250 29.21 15.81 -8.76
C LYS A 250 28.72 15.65 -10.20
N GLU A 251 29.62 15.77 -11.20
CA GLU A 251 29.27 15.60 -12.60
C GLU A 251 28.77 14.19 -12.94
N ALA A 252 29.30 13.16 -12.29
CA ALA A 252 28.82 11.79 -12.44
C ALA A 252 27.41 11.61 -11.85
N ILE A 253 27.14 12.19 -10.68
CA ILE A 253 25.81 12.17 -10.04
C ILE A 253 24.79 12.93 -10.91
N ASP A 254 25.12 14.14 -11.35
CA ASP A 254 24.26 14.94 -12.23
C ASP A 254 23.96 14.18 -13.54
N TYR A 255 24.96 13.47 -14.08
CA TYR A 255 24.78 12.61 -15.24
C TYR A 255 23.79 11.47 -14.98
N ALA A 256 23.94 10.73 -13.88
CA ALA A 256 23.04 9.65 -13.51
C ALA A 256 21.61 10.15 -13.28
N HIS A 257 21.45 11.28 -12.58
CA HIS A 257 20.14 11.91 -12.37
C HIS A 257 19.49 12.31 -13.70
N SER A 258 20.25 12.90 -14.64
CA SER A 258 19.75 13.28 -15.98
C SER A 258 19.30 12.07 -16.83
N LYS A 259 19.80 10.87 -16.51
CA LYS A 259 19.38 9.59 -17.12
C LYS A 259 18.18 8.97 -16.40
N GLY A 260 17.64 9.65 -15.39
CA GLY A 260 16.52 9.18 -14.60
C GLY A 260 16.91 8.12 -13.57
N VAL A 261 18.15 8.12 -13.08
CA VAL A 261 18.63 7.16 -12.07
C VAL A 261 18.54 7.80 -10.69
N VAL A 262 17.98 7.07 -9.72
CA VAL A 262 17.92 7.49 -8.31
C VAL A 262 19.24 7.16 -7.65
N VAL A 263 19.87 8.12 -6.98
CA VAL A 263 21.16 7.94 -6.30
C VAL A 263 20.95 8.04 -4.78
N ILE A 264 21.39 7.03 -4.04
CA ILE A 264 21.21 6.91 -2.60
C ILE A 264 22.56 6.66 -1.95
N ALA A 265 22.86 7.36 -0.85
CA ALA A 265 24.14 7.20 -0.17
C ALA A 265 24.04 7.28 1.36
N ALA A 266 24.98 6.61 2.02
CA ALA A 266 25.13 6.58 3.47
C ALA A 266 25.61 7.94 4.02
N ALA A 267 24.99 8.44 5.09
CA ALA A 267 25.33 9.74 5.68
C ALA A 267 26.70 9.76 6.41
N GLY A 268 27.23 8.60 6.81
CA GLY A 268 28.49 8.47 7.55
C GLY A 268 28.30 8.09 9.03
N ASN A 269 29.39 7.62 9.67
CA ASN A 269 29.35 6.92 10.95
C ASN A 269 30.21 7.60 12.05
N THR A 270 30.32 8.93 12.04
CA THR A 270 31.15 9.71 12.98
C THR A 270 30.34 10.53 13.99
N ASN A 271 29.01 10.43 13.96
CA ASN A 271 28.07 11.26 14.73
C ASN A 271 28.25 12.77 14.53
N ASP A 272 28.62 13.17 13.31
CA ASP A 272 28.76 14.57 12.93
C ASP A 272 27.42 15.18 12.50
N ASN A 273 27.27 16.50 12.74
CA ASN A 273 26.10 17.29 12.31
C ASN A 273 26.17 17.70 10.82
N SER A 274 26.68 16.80 9.98
CA SER A 274 26.56 16.88 8.53
C SER A 274 26.81 15.50 7.92
N ALA A 275 26.07 15.18 6.85
CA ALA A 275 26.37 14.01 6.05
C ALA A 275 27.74 14.14 5.33
N SER A 276 28.43 13.02 5.18
CA SER A 276 29.65 12.92 4.38
C SER A 276 29.33 12.95 2.88
N TYR A 277 30.33 13.19 2.04
CA TYR A 277 30.18 12.95 0.60
C TYR A 277 30.29 11.45 0.30
N PRO A 278 29.49 10.91 -0.64
CA PRO A 278 28.63 11.63 -1.59
C PRO A 278 27.20 11.97 -1.13
N ALA A 279 26.75 11.54 0.05
CA ALA A 279 25.37 11.78 0.53
C ALA A 279 24.96 13.26 0.60
N ARG A 280 25.93 14.17 0.71
CA ARG A 280 25.68 15.61 0.76
C ARG A 280 25.48 16.30 -0.60
N TYR A 281 25.75 15.63 -1.73
CA TYR A 281 25.52 16.23 -3.04
C TYR A 281 24.02 16.42 -3.32
N ALA A 282 23.70 17.42 -4.15
CA ALA A 282 22.37 17.50 -4.76
C ALA A 282 22.11 16.23 -5.59
N HIS A 283 20.84 15.85 -5.73
CA HIS A 283 20.40 14.64 -6.45
C HIS A 283 20.86 13.32 -5.82
N VAL A 284 21.38 13.36 -4.58
CA VAL A 284 21.64 12.17 -3.76
C VAL A 284 20.71 12.20 -2.56
N ILE A 285 20.02 11.08 -2.33
CA ILE A 285 19.24 10.88 -1.11
C ILE A 285 20.19 10.43 -0.01
N GLY A 286 20.48 11.32 0.93
CA GLY A 286 21.34 11.03 2.07
C GLY A 286 20.60 10.31 3.20
N VAL A 287 21.14 9.17 3.63
CA VAL A 287 20.46 8.26 4.57
C VAL A 287 21.15 8.17 5.92
N SER A 288 20.46 8.57 6.99
CA SER A 288 20.89 8.37 8.38
C SER A 288 20.43 7.01 8.93
N ALA A 289 21.12 6.50 9.95
CA ALA A 289 20.89 5.18 10.52
C ALA A 289 20.05 5.21 11.79
N LEU A 290 19.13 4.25 11.88
CA LEU A 290 18.30 3.97 13.05
C LEU A 290 18.73 2.65 13.71
N GLY A 291 18.74 2.64 15.04
CA GLY A 291 18.82 1.40 15.82
C GLY A 291 17.47 0.69 15.96
N PRO A 292 17.41 -0.51 16.58
CA PRO A 292 16.17 -1.28 16.76
C PRO A 292 15.07 -0.56 17.54
N SER A 293 15.42 0.40 18.40
CA SER A 293 14.46 1.24 19.13
C SER A 293 13.76 2.27 18.23
N GLY A 294 14.18 2.40 16.96
CA GLY A 294 13.76 3.43 16.04
C GLY A 294 14.34 4.82 16.35
N SER A 295 15.31 4.91 17.26
CA SER A 295 16.06 6.15 17.53
C SER A 295 17.27 6.26 16.60
N LYS A 296 17.79 7.48 16.37
CA LYS A 296 19.04 7.66 15.63
C LYS A 296 20.14 6.83 16.31
N ALA A 297 20.83 6.00 15.54
CA ALA A 297 21.97 5.25 16.04
C ALA A 297 23.06 6.21 16.55
N SER A 298 23.74 5.83 17.62
CA SER A 298 24.75 6.66 18.30
C SER A 298 25.88 7.10 17.36
N TYR A 299 26.26 6.28 16.38
CA TYR A 299 27.30 6.57 15.39
C TYR A 299 26.81 7.38 14.18
N SER A 300 25.50 7.46 13.92
CA SER A 300 25.00 8.03 12.66
C SER A 300 25.26 9.53 12.57
N ASN A 301 25.81 9.98 11.44
CA ASN A 301 25.79 11.39 11.05
C ASN A 301 24.34 11.85 10.84
N PHE A 302 24.13 13.15 11.04
CA PHE A 302 22.82 13.82 10.98
C PHE A 302 22.98 15.24 10.44
N GLY A 303 21.90 16.02 10.37
CA GLY A 303 21.97 17.42 10.00
C GLY A 303 21.94 17.65 8.49
N ALA A 304 22.76 18.57 7.99
CA ALA A 304 22.75 18.95 6.59
C ALA A 304 23.14 17.78 5.67
N GLY A 305 22.37 17.54 4.61
CA GLY A 305 22.56 16.43 3.67
C GLY A 305 21.94 15.10 4.12
N VAL A 306 21.13 15.09 5.18
CA VAL A 306 20.27 13.95 5.52
C VAL A 306 18.84 14.23 5.05
N ASP A 307 18.34 13.33 4.20
CA ASP A 307 17.04 13.42 3.55
C ASP A 307 16.00 12.49 4.17
N ILE A 308 16.43 11.33 4.66
CA ILE A 308 15.57 10.31 5.25
C ILE A 308 16.39 9.42 6.20
N SER A 309 15.72 8.73 7.12
CA SER A 309 16.34 7.77 8.03
C SER A 309 15.83 6.35 7.80
N ALA A 310 16.70 5.36 7.94
CA ALA A 310 16.37 3.95 7.74
C ALA A 310 17.13 3.04 8.73
N PRO A 311 16.72 1.77 8.88
CA PRO A 311 17.37 0.82 9.78
C PRO A 311 18.85 0.60 9.42
N GLY A 312 19.76 1.02 10.31
CA GLY A 312 21.20 0.80 10.16
C GLY A 312 21.78 -0.12 11.23
N GLY A 313 21.02 -0.45 12.27
CA GLY A 313 21.43 -1.31 13.37
C GLY A 313 22.22 -0.59 14.46
N GLU A 314 22.28 -1.20 15.64
CA GLU A 314 23.07 -0.71 16.76
C GLU A 314 23.49 -1.90 17.63
N THR A 315 24.72 -2.37 17.42
CA THR A 315 25.34 -3.49 18.13
C THR A 315 26.11 -2.94 19.34
N GLY A 316 25.37 -2.55 20.38
CA GLY A 316 25.94 -2.03 21.63
C GLY A 316 24.85 -1.67 22.64
N GLY A 317 25.03 -2.02 23.92
CA GLY A 317 24.03 -1.84 24.98
C GLY A 317 23.30 -3.13 25.37
N THR A 318 21.98 -3.09 25.54
CA THR A 318 21.15 -4.21 26.06
C THR A 318 20.77 -5.29 25.05
N ASP A 319 21.06 -5.11 23.75
CA ASP A 319 20.66 -6.07 22.71
C ASP A 319 21.80 -6.34 21.69
N PRO A 320 22.58 -7.41 21.90
CA PRO A 320 23.60 -7.88 20.95
C PRO A 320 23.03 -8.27 19.57
N ALA A 321 21.70 -8.46 19.44
CA ALA A 321 21.04 -8.82 18.19
C ALA A 321 20.58 -7.60 17.37
N GLY A 322 20.96 -6.38 17.76
CA GLY A 322 20.49 -5.14 17.15
C GLY A 322 21.07 -4.78 15.77
N GLY A 323 21.92 -5.63 15.18
CA GLY A 323 22.47 -5.43 13.83
C GLY A 323 21.47 -5.79 12.73
N VAL A 324 21.81 -5.46 11.48
CA VAL A 324 21.08 -5.90 10.27
C VAL A 324 21.69 -7.22 9.82
N LEU A 325 20.94 -8.31 9.87
CA LEU A 325 21.43 -9.66 9.53
C LEU A 325 21.27 -9.95 8.03
N GLN A 326 22.35 -10.34 7.36
CA GLN A 326 22.34 -10.85 5.98
C GLN A 326 23.30 -12.02 5.74
N ASN A 327 23.07 -12.81 4.68
CA ASN A 327 24.08 -13.74 4.16
C ASN A 327 25.15 -12.92 3.42
N THR A 328 26.39 -13.02 3.89
CA THR A 328 27.57 -12.43 3.26
C THR A 328 28.72 -13.43 3.20
N ILE A 329 29.95 -12.97 2.92
CA ILE A 329 31.18 -13.75 2.96
C ILE A 329 32.05 -13.33 4.15
N ASP A 330 32.77 -14.28 4.71
CA ASP A 330 33.87 -14.04 5.62
C ASP A 330 35.09 -13.53 4.80
N PRO A 331 35.64 -12.34 5.08
CA PRO A 331 36.77 -11.80 4.31
C PRO A 331 38.06 -12.63 4.46
N GLU A 332 38.23 -13.40 5.54
CA GLU A 332 39.44 -14.20 5.75
C GLU A 332 39.42 -15.51 4.98
N THR A 333 38.24 -16.13 4.86
CA THR A 333 38.08 -17.46 4.26
C THR A 333 37.41 -17.44 2.88
N GLY A 334 36.67 -16.36 2.57
CA GLY A 334 35.78 -16.26 1.42
C GLY A 334 34.52 -17.14 1.54
N GLU A 335 34.31 -17.80 2.68
CA GLU A 335 33.16 -18.68 2.88
C GLU A 335 31.89 -17.89 3.20
N SER A 336 30.75 -18.44 2.78
CA SER A 336 29.44 -17.86 3.06
C SER A 336 29.10 -17.94 4.55
N ILE A 337 28.75 -16.81 5.15
CA ILE A 337 28.31 -16.67 6.55
C ILE A 337 27.05 -15.81 6.66
N PHE A 338 26.28 -15.99 7.74
CA PHE A 338 25.23 -15.04 8.13
C PHE A 338 25.77 -14.14 9.22
N GLU A 339 25.86 -12.85 8.95
CA GLU A 339 26.45 -11.89 9.86
C GLU A 339 25.59 -10.64 9.98
N ALA A 340 25.62 -10.01 11.16
CA ALA A 340 24.86 -8.81 11.44
C ALA A 340 25.78 -7.59 11.46
N TYR A 341 25.60 -6.67 10.52
CA TYR A 341 26.35 -5.42 10.46
C TYR A 341 25.58 -4.24 11.05
N GLN A 342 26.33 -3.19 11.41
CA GLN A 342 25.77 -1.90 11.76
C GLN A 342 26.43 -0.78 10.95
N GLY A 343 25.65 0.24 10.58
CA GLY A 343 26.15 1.41 9.89
C GLY A 343 25.08 2.12 9.08
N THR A 344 25.35 3.38 8.72
CA THR A 344 24.61 4.07 7.64
C THR A 344 24.73 3.33 6.30
N SER A 345 25.80 2.54 6.13
CA SER A 345 25.98 1.58 5.04
C SER A 345 24.91 0.48 4.98
N MET A 346 24.31 0.11 6.11
CA MET A 346 23.18 -0.82 6.16
C MET A 346 21.83 -0.08 6.04
N ALA A 347 21.76 1.20 6.40
CA ALA A 347 20.58 2.03 6.23
C ALA A 347 20.32 2.42 4.75
N ALA A 348 21.36 2.83 4.01
CA ALA A 348 21.25 3.19 2.60
C ALA A 348 20.56 2.12 1.72
N PRO A 349 20.92 0.81 1.79
CA PRO A 349 20.29 -0.21 0.96
C PRO A 349 18.82 -0.47 1.34
N HIS A 350 18.37 -0.08 2.54
CA HIS A 350 16.94 -0.09 2.85
C HIS A 350 16.18 0.90 1.97
N VAL A 351 16.69 2.13 1.86
CA VAL A 351 16.11 3.15 0.99
C VAL A 351 16.22 2.74 -0.47
N ALA A 352 17.34 2.13 -0.89
CA ALA A 352 17.51 1.64 -2.26
C ALA A 352 16.53 0.53 -2.63
N GLY A 353 16.31 -0.43 -1.72
CA GLY A 353 15.29 -1.47 -1.89
C GLY A 353 13.89 -0.86 -2.02
N VAL A 354 13.51 0.07 -1.14
CA VAL A 354 12.18 0.72 -1.22
C VAL A 354 12.04 1.60 -2.46
N ALA A 355 13.10 2.31 -2.88
CA ALA A 355 13.11 3.05 -4.14
C ALA A 355 12.88 2.12 -5.34
N ALA A 356 13.44 0.91 -5.32
CA ALA A 356 13.19 -0.09 -6.34
C ALA A 356 11.73 -0.60 -6.31
N LEU A 357 11.12 -0.77 -5.14
CA LEU A 357 9.69 -1.09 -5.01
C LEU A 357 8.81 0.02 -5.58
N VAL A 358 9.08 1.29 -5.24
CA VAL A 358 8.36 2.46 -5.75
C VAL A 358 8.50 2.57 -7.27
N ARG A 359 9.68 2.31 -7.82
CA ARG A 359 9.90 2.32 -9.26
C ARG A 359 9.18 1.19 -9.97
N ALA A 360 9.19 -0.02 -9.41
CA ALA A 360 8.41 -1.15 -9.92
C ALA A 360 6.90 -0.90 -9.85
N ALA A 361 6.44 -0.02 -8.96
CA ALA A 361 5.05 0.44 -8.90
C ALA A 361 4.71 1.47 -10.01
N GLY A 362 5.67 1.89 -10.84
CA GLY A 362 5.45 2.69 -12.05
C GLY A 362 5.79 4.17 -11.94
N ILE A 363 6.50 4.59 -10.89
CA ILE A 363 7.08 5.94 -10.81
C ILE A 363 8.49 5.89 -11.42
N GLU A 364 8.73 6.67 -12.47
CA GLU A 364 10.00 6.61 -13.22
C GLU A 364 10.97 7.75 -12.88
N SER A 365 10.46 8.92 -12.54
CA SER A 365 11.27 10.12 -12.30
C SER A 365 12.02 10.01 -10.96
N PRO A 366 13.34 10.29 -10.92
CA PRO A 366 14.09 10.22 -9.68
C PRO A 366 13.60 11.22 -8.62
N ASP A 367 13.22 12.43 -9.04
CA ASP A 367 12.68 13.46 -8.15
C ASP A 367 11.32 13.04 -7.56
N GLU A 368 10.49 12.36 -8.36
CA GLU A 368 9.19 11.88 -7.90
C GLU A 368 9.34 10.69 -6.93
N ILE A 369 10.33 9.82 -7.15
CA ILE A 369 10.67 8.74 -6.22
C ILE A 369 11.14 9.32 -4.89
N GLU A 370 12.04 10.31 -4.91
CA GLU A 370 12.49 11.01 -3.71
C GLU A 370 11.31 11.65 -2.95
N ASP A 371 10.43 12.34 -3.67
CA ASP A 371 9.22 12.94 -3.09
C ASP A 371 8.30 11.90 -2.46
N VAL A 372 8.08 10.75 -3.12
CA VAL A 372 7.28 9.64 -2.57
C VAL A 372 7.91 9.10 -1.30
N LEU A 373 9.22 8.86 -1.29
CA LEU A 373 9.94 8.38 -0.11
C LEU A 373 9.81 9.37 1.05
N LYS A 374 10.07 10.66 0.82
CA LYS A 374 9.97 11.71 1.84
C LYS A 374 8.55 11.92 2.36
N GLN A 375 7.54 11.91 1.49
CA GLN A 375 6.13 12.11 1.89
C GLN A 375 5.54 10.91 2.62
N SER A 376 6.02 9.71 2.30
CA SER A 376 5.57 8.47 2.92
C SER A 376 6.25 8.18 4.26
N ALA A 377 7.38 8.84 4.55
CA ALA A 377 8.16 8.62 5.76
C ALA A 377 7.34 8.93 7.02
N LEU A 378 7.53 8.11 8.05
CA LEU A 378 6.94 8.34 9.37
C LEU A 378 7.65 9.53 10.03
N GLN A 379 6.97 10.68 10.02
CA GLN A 379 7.50 11.92 10.59
C GLN A 379 7.80 11.79 12.08
N VAL A 380 8.97 12.27 12.48
CA VAL A 380 9.36 12.41 13.89
C VAL A 380 9.13 13.86 14.30
N LYS A 381 8.33 14.07 15.35
CA LYS A 381 8.09 15.40 15.89
C LYS A 381 9.34 15.91 16.61
N ASP A 382 9.53 17.23 16.59
CA ASP A 382 10.57 17.93 17.34
C ASP A 382 12.02 17.53 17.00
N ASP A 383 12.30 17.32 15.71
CA ASP A 383 13.65 17.03 15.21
C ASP A 383 14.42 18.29 14.77
N SER A 384 14.79 19.15 15.73
CA SER A 384 15.43 20.44 15.45
C SER A 384 16.82 20.36 14.82
N LEU A 385 17.52 19.22 14.97
CA LEU A 385 18.86 18.99 14.44
C LEU A 385 18.88 18.12 13.17
N ASN A 386 17.72 17.76 12.62
CA ASN A 386 17.59 16.93 11.44
C ASN A 386 18.29 15.57 11.57
N HIS A 387 17.98 14.82 12.62
CA HIS A 387 18.43 13.44 12.81
C HIS A 387 17.76 12.47 11.84
N TYR A 388 16.52 12.75 11.44
CA TYR A 388 15.66 11.82 10.72
C TYR A 388 15.36 12.24 9.27
N GLY A 389 15.80 13.43 8.82
CA GLY A 389 15.40 13.95 7.52
C GLY A 389 13.90 14.19 7.47
N ALA A 390 13.24 13.72 6.40
CA ALA A 390 11.78 13.71 6.29
C ALA A 390 11.09 12.77 7.30
N GLY A 391 11.82 11.80 7.88
CA GLY A 391 11.28 10.83 8.83
C GLY A 391 11.89 9.44 8.68
N LYS A 392 11.25 8.46 9.31
CA LYS A 392 11.65 7.05 9.23
C LYS A 392 11.05 6.40 7.99
N LEU A 393 11.85 5.66 7.23
CA LEU A 393 11.41 4.97 6.02
C LEU A 393 10.23 4.03 6.28
N ASP A 394 9.21 4.10 5.42
CA ASP A 394 8.05 3.20 5.44
C ASP A 394 7.75 2.72 4.01
N ALA A 395 8.06 1.45 3.75
CA ALA A 395 7.90 0.81 2.44
C ALA A 395 6.43 0.68 2.04
N ALA A 396 5.55 0.35 2.97
CA ALA A 396 4.13 0.17 2.70
C ALA A 396 3.48 1.49 2.29
N ALA A 397 3.76 2.57 3.03
CA ALA A 397 3.28 3.90 2.72
C ALA A 397 3.84 4.39 1.38
N ALA A 398 5.13 4.15 1.10
CA ALA A 398 5.78 4.55 -0.15
C ALA A 398 5.13 3.87 -1.36
N VAL A 399 5.00 2.54 -1.35
CA VAL A 399 4.39 1.79 -2.45
C VAL A 399 2.91 2.14 -2.63
N LYS A 400 2.16 2.30 -1.53
CA LYS A 400 0.75 2.71 -1.60
C LYS A 400 0.56 4.10 -2.19
N LEU A 401 1.51 5.01 -1.93
CA LEU A 401 1.54 6.34 -2.53
C LEU A 401 1.94 6.26 -4.01
N ALA A 402 2.92 5.43 -4.37
CA ALA A 402 3.36 5.23 -5.76
C ALA A 402 2.24 4.65 -6.67
N VAL A 403 1.42 3.74 -6.14
CA VAL A 403 0.28 3.17 -6.87
C VAL A 403 -0.91 4.13 -6.94
N ARG A 404 -0.87 5.28 -6.24
CA ARG A 404 -1.97 6.25 -6.22
C ARG A 404 -2.21 6.88 -7.59
N GLY A 405 -3.38 6.60 -8.17
CA GLY A 405 -3.82 7.23 -9.42
C GLY A 405 -3.59 6.38 -10.68
N GLN A 406 -3.00 5.20 -10.56
CA GLN A 406 -2.89 4.27 -11.69
C GLN A 406 -4.15 3.41 -11.82
N ILE A 407 -4.76 3.37 -13.01
CA ILE A 407 -5.79 2.37 -13.33
C ILE A 407 -5.07 1.10 -13.78
N THR A 408 -4.86 0.16 -12.87
CA THR A 408 -4.32 -1.16 -13.20
C THR A 408 -5.30 -2.26 -12.81
N PHE A 409 -5.18 -3.42 -13.45
CA PHE A 409 -5.96 -4.60 -13.05
C PHE A 409 -5.72 -4.96 -11.58
N ARG A 410 -4.47 -4.81 -11.10
CA ARG A 410 -4.11 -5.02 -9.69
C ARG A 410 -4.79 -4.00 -8.78
N ASP A 411 -4.80 -2.72 -9.14
CA ASP A 411 -5.48 -1.66 -8.38
C ASP A 411 -6.99 -1.89 -8.30
N PHE A 412 -7.62 -2.26 -9.41
CA PHE A 412 -9.04 -2.62 -9.46
C PHE A 412 -9.35 -3.83 -8.55
N PHE A 413 -8.56 -4.90 -8.62
CA PHE A 413 -8.75 -6.08 -7.76
C PHE A 413 -8.51 -5.78 -6.28
N ARG A 414 -7.52 -4.95 -5.95
CA ARG A 414 -7.29 -4.47 -4.58
C ARG A 414 -8.50 -3.68 -4.08
N TRP A 415 -9.00 -2.75 -4.89
CA TRP A 415 -10.20 -1.99 -4.55
C TRP A 415 -11.44 -2.88 -4.37
N LEU A 416 -11.60 -3.93 -5.20
CA LEU A 416 -12.66 -4.92 -5.02
C LEU A 416 -12.53 -5.68 -3.69
N ARG A 417 -11.30 -6.07 -3.32
CA ARG A 417 -10.99 -6.75 -2.05
C ARG A 417 -11.35 -5.86 -0.87
N ASP A 418 -10.79 -4.65 -0.85
CA ASP A 418 -10.85 -3.73 0.28
C ASP A 418 -12.28 -3.21 0.54
N ASN A 419 -13.12 -3.15 -0.51
CA ASN A 419 -14.53 -2.75 -0.40
C ASN A 419 -15.50 -3.95 -0.31
N GLY A 420 -14.99 -5.18 -0.16
CA GLY A 420 -15.80 -6.38 0.05
C GLY A 420 -16.56 -6.89 -1.19
N TYR A 421 -16.28 -6.35 -2.38
CA TYR A 421 -16.88 -6.77 -3.64
C TYR A 421 -16.37 -8.14 -4.13
N LEU A 422 -15.30 -8.69 -3.53
CA LEU A 422 -14.91 -10.09 -3.79
C LEU A 422 -15.83 -11.12 -3.10
N ASN A 423 -16.74 -10.69 -2.22
CA ASN A 423 -17.66 -11.60 -1.54
C ASN A 423 -18.73 -12.16 -2.51
N PRO A 424 -18.84 -13.49 -2.71
CA PRO A 424 -19.84 -14.08 -3.60
C PRO A 424 -21.28 -13.75 -3.21
N ARG A 425 -21.58 -13.54 -1.92
CA ARG A 425 -22.92 -13.14 -1.44
C ARG A 425 -23.36 -11.82 -2.05
N PHE A 426 -22.45 -10.86 -2.21
CA PHE A 426 -22.75 -9.57 -2.84
C PHE A 426 -23.27 -9.76 -4.28
N TRP A 427 -22.73 -10.71 -5.04
CA TRP A 427 -23.13 -10.95 -6.42
C TRP A 427 -24.34 -11.87 -6.55
N LEU A 428 -24.56 -12.78 -5.61
CA LEU A 428 -25.61 -13.80 -5.65
C LEU A 428 -26.93 -13.36 -5.00
N ASP A 429 -26.92 -12.37 -4.11
CA ASP A 429 -28.16 -11.82 -3.52
C ASP A 429 -28.97 -11.03 -4.56
N GLY A 430 -30.17 -11.52 -4.94
CA GLY A 430 -31.11 -10.77 -5.79
C GLY A 430 -31.27 -11.26 -7.24
N GLY A 431 -30.69 -12.41 -7.60
CA GLY A 431 -30.92 -13.06 -8.90
C GLY A 431 -30.21 -12.41 -10.10
N VAL A 432 -30.19 -13.11 -11.24
CA VAL A 432 -29.41 -12.76 -12.45
C VAL A 432 -29.76 -11.37 -13.03
N ILE A 433 -31.00 -10.90 -12.79
CA ILE A 433 -31.50 -9.59 -13.26
C ILE A 433 -30.77 -8.42 -12.56
N ALA A 434 -30.25 -8.61 -11.35
CA ALA A 434 -29.52 -7.60 -10.60
C ALA A 434 -28.01 -7.58 -10.90
N LEU A 435 -27.48 -8.55 -11.67
CA LEU A 435 -26.04 -8.70 -11.87
C LEU A 435 -25.44 -7.54 -12.70
N TRP A 436 -26.04 -7.21 -13.85
CA TRP A 436 -25.55 -6.14 -14.72
C TRP A 436 -25.57 -4.75 -14.07
N PRO A 437 -26.64 -4.34 -13.37
CA PRO A 437 -26.63 -3.11 -12.57
C PRO A 437 -25.54 -3.09 -11.50
N LYS A 438 -25.29 -4.21 -10.81
CA LYS A 438 -24.20 -4.31 -9.81
C LYS A 438 -22.83 -4.18 -10.46
N VAL A 439 -22.60 -4.82 -11.60
CA VAL A 439 -21.33 -4.69 -12.35
C VAL A 439 -21.11 -3.23 -12.75
N LEU A 440 -22.12 -2.57 -13.32
CA LEU A 440 -22.03 -1.16 -13.70
C LEU A 440 -21.82 -0.25 -12.48
N MET A 441 -22.47 -0.54 -11.36
CA MET A 441 -22.29 0.19 -10.12
C MET A 441 -20.85 0.06 -9.59
N VAL A 442 -20.31 -1.16 -9.55
CA VAL A 442 -18.95 -1.46 -9.07
C VAL A 442 -17.89 -0.81 -9.99
N LEU A 443 -18.05 -0.92 -11.31
CA LEU A 443 -17.14 -0.25 -12.26
C LEU A 443 -17.27 1.27 -12.18
N GLY A 444 -18.50 1.79 -12.09
CA GLY A 444 -18.76 3.22 -11.96
C GLY A 444 -18.23 3.81 -10.66
N SER A 445 -18.38 3.11 -9.53
CA SER A 445 -17.84 3.54 -8.24
C SER A 445 -16.32 3.44 -8.18
N TYR A 446 -15.71 2.44 -8.82
CA TYR A 446 -14.25 2.38 -9.00
C TYR A 446 -13.73 3.58 -9.81
N LEU A 447 -14.30 3.83 -11.00
CA LEU A 447 -13.90 4.95 -11.86
C LEU A 447 -14.11 6.30 -11.19
N LEU A 448 -15.23 6.46 -10.46
CA LEU A 448 -15.50 7.66 -9.69
C LEU A 448 -14.50 7.82 -8.53
N ALA A 449 -14.24 6.77 -7.76
CA ALA A 449 -13.27 6.79 -6.68
C ALA A 449 -11.85 7.11 -7.19
N TRP A 450 -11.45 6.51 -8.31
CA TRP A 450 -10.20 6.81 -9.00
C TRP A 450 -10.13 8.27 -9.44
N PHE A 451 -11.16 8.77 -10.12
CA PHE A 451 -11.23 10.15 -10.59
C PHE A 451 -11.13 11.13 -9.41
N LEU A 452 -11.89 10.90 -8.34
CA LEU A 452 -11.86 11.75 -7.16
C LEU A 452 -10.50 11.69 -6.45
N ARG A 453 -9.90 10.50 -6.26
CA ARG A 453 -8.58 10.32 -5.61
C ARG A 453 -7.45 11.04 -6.34
N ASN A 454 -7.53 11.12 -7.67
CA ASN A 454 -6.48 11.68 -8.52
C ASN A 454 -6.62 13.18 -8.75
N TYR A 455 -7.85 13.69 -8.89
CA TYR A 455 -8.10 15.09 -9.23
C TYR A 455 -8.49 15.97 -8.04
N PHE A 456 -8.85 15.37 -6.90
CA PHE A 456 -9.18 16.10 -5.69
C PHE A 456 -8.45 15.51 -4.46
N PRO A 457 -7.52 16.24 -3.83
CA PRO A 457 -6.77 15.78 -2.66
C PRO A 457 -7.62 15.86 -1.37
N PHE A 458 -8.71 15.08 -1.27
CA PHE A 458 -9.54 15.01 -0.07
C PHE A 458 -9.71 13.60 0.46
N ALA A 459 -9.98 13.49 1.76
CA ALA A 459 -10.45 12.26 2.37
C ALA A 459 -11.98 12.16 2.23
N TRP A 460 -12.50 10.96 1.95
CA TRP A 460 -13.94 10.72 1.96
C TRP A 460 -14.51 10.99 3.36
N SER A 461 -15.34 12.02 3.47
CA SER A 461 -16.04 12.38 4.70
C SER A 461 -17.55 12.29 4.50
N GLY A 462 -18.29 12.04 5.59
CA GLY A 462 -19.75 12.01 5.53
C GLY A 462 -20.34 13.32 4.99
N SER A 463 -19.72 14.46 5.31
CA SER A 463 -20.14 15.78 4.82
C SER A 463 -19.94 15.93 3.31
N LEU A 464 -18.81 15.46 2.77
CA LEU A 464 -18.57 15.42 1.33
C LEU A 464 -19.59 14.53 0.62
N SER A 465 -19.80 13.30 1.10
CA SER A 465 -20.75 12.34 0.50
C SER A 465 -22.17 12.90 0.49
N LEU A 466 -22.60 13.48 1.60
CA LEU A 466 -23.92 14.11 1.72
C LEU A 466 -24.06 15.28 0.74
N GLY A 467 -23.03 16.13 0.64
CA GLY A 467 -23.01 17.22 -0.34
C GLY A 467 -23.12 16.71 -1.77
N LEU A 468 -22.34 15.69 -2.14
CA LEU A 468 -22.36 15.08 -3.46
C LEU A 468 -23.76 14.56 -3.83
N VAL A 469 -24.42 13.86 -2.90
CA VAL A 469 -25.78 13.34 -3.08
C VAL A 469 -26.77 14.48 -3.27
N MET A 470 -26.77 15.47 -2.37
CA MET A 470 -27.69 16.62 -2.43
C MET A 470 -27.50 17.46 -3.70
N GLY A 471 -26.26 17.58 -4.19
CA GLY A 471 -25.96 18.30 -5.43
C GLY A 471 -26.35 17.53 -6.70
N SER A 472 -26.20 16.20 -6.71
CA SER A 472 -26.35 15.38 -7.93
C SER A 472 -27.78 14.88 -8.15
N SER A 473 -28.35 14.16 -7.19
CA SER A 473 -29.62 13.45 -7.33
C SER A 473 -30.60 13.65 -6.17
N GLY A 474 -30.17 14.31 -5.09
CA GLY A 474 -30.94 14.42 -3.85
C GLY A 474 -31.20 13.06 -3.19
N LEU A 475 -32.09 13.02 -2.20
CA LEU A 475 -32.55 11.76 -1.60
C LEU A 475 -33.66 11.13 -2.46
N PHE A 476 -33.34 10.80 -3.72
CA PHE A 476 -34.30 10.47 -4.78
C PHE A 476 -35.35 9.41 -4.40
N PHE A 477 -35.01 8.48 -3.51
CA PHE A 477 -35.93 7.45 -3.00
C PHE A 477 -37.14 8.04 -2.24
N LEU A 478 -37.01 9.23 -1.66
CA LEU A 478 -38.12 9.93 -1.00
C LEU A 478 -39.18 10.40 -2.00
N ARG A 479 -38.84 10.66 -3.27
CA ARG A 479 -39.82 11.08 -4.29
C ARG A 479 -40.90 10.02 -4.55
N GLY A 480 -40.59 8.75 -4.32
CA GLY A 480 -41.50 7.62 -4.50
C GLY A 480 -42.36 7.29 -3.28
N LEU A 481 -42.12 7.94 -2.12
CA LEU A 481 -42.90 7.71 -0.91
C LEU A 481 -44.20 8.49 -0.97
N TYR A 482 -45.32 7.76 -1.01
CA TYR A 482 -46.65 8.34 -0.99
C TYR A 482 -47.32 8.06 0.36
N LEU A 483 -47.41 9.10 1.19
CA LEU A 483 -48.22 9.07 2.41
C LEU A 483 -49.62 9.59 2.10
N PHE A 484 -50.63 8.74 2.35
CA PHE A 484 -52.03 9.10 2.17
C PHE A 484 -52.38 10.32 3.05
N ASP A 485 -53.09 11.29 2.47
CA ASP A 485 -53.47 12.58 3.10
C ASP A 485 -52.34 13.53 3.53
N ALA A 486 -51.07 13.25 3.20
CA ALA A 486 -49.96 14.17 3.43
C ALA A 486 -49.60 14.99 2.17
N PRO A 487 -49.19 16.26 2.31
CA PRO A 487 -48.60 17.02 1.22
C PRO A 487 -47.34 16.30 0.70
N GLN A 488 -47.26 16.07 -0.62
CA GLN A 488 -46.15 15.34 -1.24
C GLN A 488 -44.92 16.22 -1.54
N TRP A 489 -45.10 17.54 -1.54
CA TRP A 489 -44.04 18.50 -1.86
C TRP A 489 -42.82 18.44 -0.92
N PRO A 490 -42.91 18.11 0.40
CA PRO A 490 -41.74 17.97 1.25
C PRO A 490 -40.86 16.78 0.85
N PHE A 491 -41.48 15.65 0.50
CA PHE A 491 -40.77 14.46 0.02
C PHE A 491 -40.13 14.71 -1.35
N ARG A 492 -40.83 15.44 -2.23
CA ARG A 492 -40.26 15.89 -3.51
C ARG A 492 -39.09 16.83 -3.30
N LEU A 493 -39.19 17.77 -2.37
CA LEU A 493 -38.14 18.74 -2.07
C LEU A 493 -36.88 18.06 -1.50
N MET A 494 -37.03 17.16 -0.53
CA MET A 494 -35.90 16.40 0.03
C MET A 494 -35.29 15.41 -0.98
N GLY A 495 -36.09 14.90 -1.91
CA GLY A 495 -35.65 13.97 -2.93
C GLY A 495 -35.17 14.62 -4.23
N SER A 496 -35.11 15.95 -4.31
CA SER A 496 -34.62 16.69 -5.48
C SER A 496 -33.16 17.07 -5.31
N SER A 497 -32.40 17.04 -6.39
CA SER A 497 -31.09 17.69 -6.41
C SER A 497 -31.23 19.22 -6.34
N ILE A 498 -30.17 19.93 -5.97
CA ILE A 498 -30.19 21.40 -5.90
C ILE A 498 -30.66 22.07 -7.20
N PRO A 499 -30.22 21.65 -8.41
CA PRO A 499 -30.72 22.21 -9.66
C PRO A 499 -32.22 21.99 -9.87
N GLU A 500 -32.76 20.91 -9.32
CA GLU A 500 -34.16 20.52 -9.43
C GLU A 500 -35.05 21.18 -8.35
N LEU A 501 -34.51 21.82 -7.31
CA LEU A 501 -35.33 22.42 -6.23
C LEU A 501 -36.34 23.45 -6.74
N GLY A 502 -35.96 24.24 -7.76
CA GLY A 502 -36.87 25.19 -8.40
C GLY A 502 -38.10 24.51 -9.02
N THR A 503 -37.93 23.28 -9.52
CA THR A 503 -39.01 22.48 -10.12
C THR A 503 -39.90 21.81 -9.08
N ALA A 504 -39.33 21.40 -7.94
CA ALA A 504 -40.05 20.70 -6.88
C ALA A 504 -41.21 21.52 -6.28
N VAL A 505 -41.04 22.85 -6.25
CA VAL A 505 -42.04 23.80 -5.74
C VAL A 505 -43.02 24.25 -6.84
N GLN A 506 -42.54 24.39 -8.08
CA GLN A 506 -43.32 24.93 -9.20
C GLN A 506 -44.10 23.86 -10.00
N GLY A 507 -43.77 22.57 -9.84
CA GLY A 507 -44.45 21.46 -10.51
C GLY A 507 -44.10 21.32 -12.00
N THR A 508 -43.08 22.02 -12.50
CA THR A 508 -42.59 21.95 -13.88
C THR A 508 -41.49 20.89 -14.03
N THR A 509 -41.20 20.45 -15.25
CA THR A 509 -40.05 19.56 -15.53
C THR A 509 -38.80 20.33 -15.97
N ALA A 510 -38.94 21.58 -16.42
CA ALA A 510 -37.83 22.41 -16.87
C ALA A 510 -37.06 23.01 -15.70
N LEU A 511 -35.72 22.90 -15.73
CA LEU A 511 -34.84 23.40 -14.68
C LEU A 511 -34.92 24.93 -14.57
N ASN A 512 -34.85 25.45 -13.34
CA ASN A 512 -34.79 26.89 -13.12
C ASN A 512 -33.34 27.38 -13.35
N PRO A 513 -33.09 28.36 -14.23
CA PRO A 513 -31.74 28.86 -14.53
C PRO A 513 -30.93 29.27 -13.31
N LEU A 514 -31.59 29.83 -12.28
CA LEU A 514 -30.92 30.24 -11.05
C LEU A 514 -30.38 29.04 -10.26
N PHE A 515 -31.22 28.01 -10.11
CA PHE A 515 -30.86 26.77 -9.40
C PHE A 515 -29.92 25.89 -10.23
N ALA A 516 -30.06 25.91 -11.55
CA ALA A 516 -29.20 25.25 -12.51
C ALA A 516 -27.97 26.08 -12.90
N SER A 517 -27.51 26.96 -12.00
CA SER A 517 -26.30 27.76 -12.17
C SER A 517 -25.30 27.51 -11.05
N VAL A 518 -24.08 28.00 -11.27
CA VAL A 518 -23.00 27.96 -10.29
C VAL A 518 -23.23 28.85 -9.06
N LEU A 519 -24.24 29.72 -9.07
CA LEU A 519 -24.45 30.74 -8.04
C LEU A 519 -24.72 30.15 -6.64
N ILE A 520 -25.54 29.10 -6.55
CA ILE A 520 -25.83 28.44 -5.26
C ILE A 520 -24.58 27.73 -4.73
N PRO A 521 -23.87 26.89 -5.52
CA PRO A 521 -22.57 26.34 -5.11
C PRO A 521 -21.56 27.40 -4.68
N LEU A 522 -21.44 28.51 -5.43
CA LEU A 522 -20.53 29.62 -5.10
C LEU A 522 -20.88 30.24 -3.74
N GLY A 523 -22.16 30.53 -3.49
CA GLY A 523 -22.62 31.07 -2.21
C GLY A 523 -22.34 30.13 -1.03
N LEU A 524 -22.59 28.83 -1.21
CA LEU A 524 -22.28 27.80 -0.20
C LEU A 524 -20.78 27.71 0.08
N LEU A 525 -19.95 27.76 -0.97
CA LEU A 525 -18.49 27.76 -0.82
C LEU A 525 -18.02 28.99 -0.05
N LEU A 526 -18.45 30.20 -0.44
CA LEU A 526 -18.06 31.44 0.24
C LEU A 526 -18.45 31.43 1.73
N LEU A 527 -19.59 30.84 2.08
CA LEU A 527 -20.07 30.77 3.46
C LEU A 527 -19.32 29.72 4.29
N LEU A 528 -18.94 28.58 3.70
CA LEU A 528 -18.43 27.42 4.43
C LEU A 528 -16.93 27.16 4.25
N LEU A 529 -16.23 27.92 3.40
CA LEU A 529 -14.80 27.71 3.12
C LEU A 529 -13.93 27.75 4.38
N GLY A 530 -14.26 28.65 5.32
CA GLY A 530 -13.53 28.81 6.58
C GLY A 530 -13.85 27.74 7.65
N HIS A 531 -14.77 26.81 7.39
CA HIS A 531 -15.21 25.83 8.37
C HIS A 531 -14.64 24.43 8.07
N ALA A 532 -13.87 23.87 9.01
CA ALA A 532 -13.09 22.64 8.80
C ALA A 532 -13.91 21.42 8.27
N GLN A 533 -15.11 21.19 8.79
CA GLN A 533 -15.97 20.07 8.39
C GLN A 533 -16.95 20.40 7.26
N TRP A 534 -17.54 21.59 7.29
CA TRP A 534 -18.60 22.00 6.35
C TRP A 534 -18.07 22.53 5.01
N LYS A 535 -16.78 22.93 4.94
CA LYS A 535 -16.09 23.18 3.67
C LYS A 535 -16.28 22.01 2.71
N TRP A 536 -16.12 20.78 3.21
CA TRP A 536 -16.26 19.57 2.40
C TRP A 536 -17.69 19.31 1.93
N PHE A 537 -18.70 19.71 2.71
CA PHE A 537 -20.10 19.68 2.27
C PHE A 537 -20.32 20.62 1.08
N ALA A 538 -19.78 21.84 1.13
CA ALA A 538 -19.88 22.80 0.03
C ALA A 538 -19.14 22.32 -1.23
N VAL A 539 -17.94 21.76 -1.07
CA VAL A 539 -17.16 21.16 -2.17
C VAL A 539 -17.93 19.99 -2.80
N GLY A 540 -18.42 19.05 -1.98
CA GLY A 540 -19.20 17.90 -2.44
C GLY A 540 -20.46 18.33 -3.18
N THR A 541 -21.18 19.31 -2.63
CA THR A 541 -22.36 19.91 -3.26
C THR A 541 -22.04 20.50 -4.62
N THR A 542 -20.93 21.25 -4.73
CA THR A 542 -20.50 21.87 -5.98
C THR A 542 -20.20 20.82 -7.06
N LEU A 543 -19.53 19.72 -6.69
CA LEU A 543 -19.26 18.60 -7.60
C LEU A 543 -20.54 17.85 -7.99
N GLY A 544 -21.45 17.64 -7.04
CA GLY A 544 -22.74 17.03 -7.30
C GLY A 544 -23.56 17.84 -8.30
N VAL A 545 -23.64 19.16 -8.11
CA VAL A 545 -24.32 20.08 -9.04
C VAL A 545 -23.67 20.02 -10.41
N SER A 546 -22.34 20.04 -10.50
CA SER A 546 -21.63 19.88 -11.77
C SER A 546 -22.06 18.61 -12.51
N ALA A 547 -22.13 17.46 -11.82
CA ALA A 547 -22.54 16.20 -12.41
C ALA A 547 -24.01 16.23 -12.88
N CYS A 548 -24.92 16.78 -12.06
CA CYS A 548 -26.33 16.94 -12.40
C CYS A 548 -26.52 17.77 -13.69
N LEU A 549 -25.79 18.88 -13.81
CA LEU A 549 -25.86 19.76 -14.96
C LEU A 549 -25.32 19.11 -16.24
N VAL A 550 -24.23 18.34 -16.15
CA VAL A 550 -23.71 17.56 -17.31
C VAL A 550 -24.74 16.54 -17.78
N VAL A 551 -25.32 15.76 -16.86
CA VAL A 551 -26.33 14.76 -17.21
C VAL A 551 -27.56 15.43 -17.83
N SER A 552 -28.02 16.54 -17.24
CA SER A 552 -29.15 17.31 -17.75
C SER A 552 -28.87 17.87 -19.15
N ALA A 553 -27.66 18.39 -19.39
CA ALA A 553 -27.27 18.91 -20.70
C ALA A 553 -27.30 17.84 -21.81
N VAL A 554 -27.05 16.58 -21.46
CA VAL A 554 -27.05 15.46 -22.40
C VAL A 554 -28.45 14.86 -22.57
N ALA A 555 -29.10 14.53 -21.44
CA ALA A 555 -30.32 13.72 -21.40
C ALA A 555 -31.62 14.54 -21.54
N SER A 556 -31.69 15.71 -20.90
CA SER A 556 -32.93 16.51 -20.81
C SER A 556 -32.59 17.98 -20.57
N PRO A 557 -32.19 18.73 -21.61
CA PRO A 557 -31.63 20.08 -21.46
C PRO A 557 -32.71 21.17 -21.29
N ASP A 558 -33.88 20.82 -20.76
CA ASP A 558 -35.00 21.74 -20.62
C ASP A 558 -34.70 22.73 -19.49
N VAL A 559 -34.53 24.00 -19.85
CA VAL A 559 -34.28 25.09 -18.90
C VAL A 559 -35.35 26.16 -19.10
N LEU A 560 -36.00 26.57 -18.00
CA LEU A 560 -37.01 27.63 -18.02
C LEU A 560 -36.44 28.89 -18.70
N TRP A 561 -37.21 29.47 -19.60
CA TRP A 561 -36.86 30.65 -20.42
C TRP A 561 -35.79 30.46 -21.49
N LEU A 562 -34.99 29.39 -21.43
CA LEU A 562 -33.95 29.07 -22.42
C LEU A 562 -34.34 27.95 -23.39
N GLY A 563 -35.44 27.25 -23.10
CA GLY A 563 -35.93 26.15 -23.92
C GLY A 563 -35.07 24.88 -23.76
N ASN A 564 -34.97 24.09 -24.82
CA ASN A 564 -34.26 22.80 -24.84
C ASN A 564 -33.21 22.70 -25.95
N ASP A 565 -32.91 23.84 -26.57
CA ASP A 565 -32.02 23.97 -27.71
C ASP A 565 -30.54 24.02 -27.29
N THR A 566 -29.66 24.24 -28.28
CA THR A 566 -28.21 24.36 -28.10
C THR A 566 -27.82 25.38 -27.03
N ILE A 567 -28.60 26.45 -26.86
CA ILE A 567 -28.35 27.49 -25.87
C ILE A 567 -28.51 26.94 -24.45
N ALA A 568 -29.56 26.15 -24.17
CA ALA A 568 -29.78 25.54 -22.87
C ALA A 568 -28.69 24.50 -22.55
N ARG A 569 -28.28 23.69 -23.54
CA ARG A 569 -27.14 22.76 -23.41
C ARG A 569 -25.83 23.49 -23.10
N ALA A 570 -25.55 24.58 -23.82
CA ALA A 570 -24.35 25.39 -23.61
C ALA A 570 -24.36 26.04 -22.22
N PHE A 571 -25.51 26.57 -21.78
CA PHE A 571 -25.69 27.13 -20.44
C PHE A 571 -25.40 26.11 -19.34
N LEU A 572 -25.98 24.92 -19.43
CA LEU A 572 -25.79 23.85 -18.45
C LEU A 572 -24.32 23.37 -18.42
N MET A 573 -23.71 23.17 -19.58
CA MET A 573 -22.30 22.75 -19.68
C MET A 573 -21.34 23.83 -19.15
N ALA A 574 -21.58 25.11 -19.46
CA ALA A 574 -20.76 26.21 -18.97
C ALA A 574 -20.84 26.28 -17.43
N ASN A 575 -22.03 26.20 -16.85
CA ASN A 575 -22.20 26.19 -15.39
C ASN A 575 -21.62 24.93 -14.74
N ALA A 576 -21.71 23.77 -15.39
CA ALA A 576 -21.05 22.56 -14.91
C ALA A 576 -19.53 22.75 -14.82
N VAL A 577 -18.89 23.27 -15.88
CA VAL A 577 -17.44 23.55 -15.88
C VAL A 577 -17.07 24.56 -14.81
N LEU A 578 -17.87 25.63 -14.64
CA LEU A 578 -17.65 26.63 -13.59
C LEU A 578 -17.73 26.01 -12.19
N CYS A 579 -18.73 25.17 -11.91
CA CYS A 579 -18.84 24.42 -10.66
C CYS A 579 -17.60 23.55 -10.43
N PHE A 580 -17.16 22.79 -11.44
CA PHE A 580 -15.97 21.95 -11.35
C PHE A 580 -14.71 22.76 -11.02
N LEU A 581 -14.48 23.88 -11.71
CA LEU A 581 -13.34 24.76 -11.46
C LEU A 581 -13.38 25.37 -10.06
N LEU A 582 -14.57 25.77 -9.58
CA LEU A 582 -14.76 26.29 -8.23
C LEU A 582 -14.45 25.26 -7.14
N ALA A 583 -14.94 24.03 -7.30
CA ALA A 583 -14.60 22.94 -6.40
C ALA A 583 -13.09 22.70 -6.38
N ARG A 584 -12.43 22.71 -7.54
CA ARG A 584 -10.98 22.52 -7.64
C ARG A 584 -10.20 23.65 -6.95
N LEU A 585 -10.63 24.89 -7.08
CA LEU A 585 -10.02 26.03 -6.38
C LEU A 585 -10.18 25.93 -4.87
N ALA A 586 -11.37 25.55 -4.39
CA ALA A 586 -11.65 25.41 -2.96
C ALA A 586 -10.83 24.29 -2.29
N VAL A 587 -10.39 23.28 -3.06
CA VAL A 587 -9.61 22.15 -2.56
C VAL A 587 -8.10 22.42 -2.55
N LYS A 588 -7.60 23.45 -3.25
CA LYS A 588 -6.18 23.79 -3.18
C LYS A 588 -5.77 24.07 -1.73
N PRO A 589 -4.64 23.51 -1.25
CA PRO A 589 -4.15 23.77 0.10
C PRO A 589 -3.80 25.26 0.23
N GLU A 590 -4.31 25.89 1.28
CA GLU A 590 -3.78 27.17 1.76
C GLU A 590 -2.35 26.89 2.26
N GLY A 591 -1.34 27.37 1.52
CA GLY A 591 0.07 27.24 1.93
C GLY A 591 1.02 26.64 0.88
N ARG A 592 1.09 27.25 -0.31
CA ARG A 592 2.40 27.49 -0.96
C ARG A 592 2.59 29.00 -0.97
N SER A 593 3.04 29.56 0.14
CA SER A 593 3.72 30.85 0.10
C SER A 593 5.10 30.61 -0.50
N ILE A 594 5.37 31.32 -1.60
CA ILE A 594 6.66 31.42 -2.29
C ILE A 594 7.75 31.81 -1.29
#